data_AF-A0A7L0JMZ5-F1
#
_entry.id   AF-A0A7L0JMZ5-F1
#
_cell.length_a   1.000
_cell.length_b   1.000
_cell.length_c   1.000
_cell.angle_alpha   90.00
_cell.angle_beta   90.00
_cell.angle_gamma   90.00
#
_symmetry.space_group_name_H-M   'P 1'
#
loop_
_entity.id
_entity.type
_entity.pdbx_description
1 polymer ?
#
loop_
_entity_poly.entity_id
_entity_poly.type
_entity_poly.pdbx_seq_one_letter_code
_entity_poly.pdbx_strand_id
1 'polypeptide(L)'
;ASRGGGRCPIVQVGYRAATGLAPHLKRTGGASSVKAMLLEWCRARTRGYQHVDIQNFSGSWGSGLAFCALIHSFFPDAFDYGSLEPHDRRHNFALAFATAEERADCAPLLEVEDMLRLTVPDAKCIYTYVQELYRSLVAKGLVKTKKR
;
A
#
# COMPACT_ATOMS: atom_id res chain seq x y z
N ALA A 1 -21.77 -44.16 26.43
CA ALA A 1 -21.94 -42.71 26.24
C ALA A 1 -20.59 -42.11 25.84
N SER A 2 -20.62 -41.20 24.87
CA SER A 2 -19.51 -40.79 24.01
C SER A 2 -18.24 -40.26 24.69
N ARG A 3 -17.10 -40.63 24.12
CA ARG A 3 -15.85 -39.87 24.18
C ARG A 3 -16.02 -38.59 23.33
N GLY A 4 -15.48 -37.48 23.80
CA GLY A 4 -15.45 -36.22 23.07
C GLY A 4 -14.53 -35.21 23.73
N GLY A 5 -13.21 -35.44 23.59
CA GLY A 5 -12.21 -34.40 23.82
C GLY A 5 -12.17 -33.44 22.63
N GLY A 6 -11.85 -32.17 22.91
CA GLY A 6 -11.71 -31.14 21.89
C GLY A 6 -11.28 -29.81 22.48
N ARG A 7 -10.07 -29.76 23.05
CA ARG A 7 -9.37 -28.49 23.29
C ARG A 7 -8.96 -27.94 21.93
N CYS A 8 -9.61 -26.86 21.50
CA CYS A 8 -9.18 -26.09 20.34
C CYS A 8 -7.90 -25.33 20.72
N PRO A 9 -6.77 -25.53 20.03
CA PRO A 9 -5.59 -24.72 20.25
C PRO A 9 -5.82 -23.33 19.65
N ILE A 10 -5.67 -22.31 20.48
CA ILE A 10 -5.46 -20.94 20.04
C ILE A 10 -4.25 -20.92 19.10
N VAL A 11 -4.49 -20.59 17.83
CA VAL A 11 -3.44 -20.42 16.84
C VAL A 11 -2.64 -19.19 17.24
N GLN A 12 -1.44 -19.41 17.76
CA GLN A 12 -0.43 -18.38 17.92
C GLN A 12 0.04 -17.96 16.54
N VAL A 13 -0.67 -17.01 15.92
CA VAL A 13 -0.21 -16.33 14.72
C VAL A 13 0.95 -15.43 15.15
N GLY A 14 2.16 -15.96 15.01
CA GLY A 14 3.39 -15.19 15.16
C GLY A 14 3.40 -14.07 14.13
N TYR A 15 3.14 -12.85 14.60
CA TYR A 15 3.47 -11.61 13.89
C TYR A 15 5.00 -11.60 13.68
N ARG A 16 5.45 -12.18 12.58
CA ARG A 16 6.78 -11.89 12.07
C ARG A 16 6.73 -10.46 11.55
N ALA A 17 7.37 -9.56 12.30
CA ALA A 17 7.67 -8.21 11.86
C ALA A 17 8.34 -8.27 10.49
N ALA A 18 7.56 -8.05 9.43
CA ALA A 18 8.06 -7.89 8.07
C ALA A 18 8.68 -6.49 7.96
N THR A 19 9.86 -6.33 8.57
CA THR A 19 10.77 -5.24 8.23
C THR A 19 11.35 -5.58 6.85
N GLY A 20 10.55 -5.37 5.81
CA GLY A 20 10.94 -5.59 4.43
C GLY A 20 12.11 -4.69 4.07
N LEU A 21 13.31 -5.29 4.00
CA LEU A 21 14.47 -4.69 3.37
C LEU A 21 14.13 -4.44 1.90
N ALA A 22 14.32 -3.20 1.45
CA ALA A 22 14.17 -2.84 0.05
C ALA A 22 15.06 -3.76 -0.83
N PRO A 23 14.55 -4.32 -1.94
CA PRO A 23 15.34 -5.13 -2.85
C PRO A 23 16.53 -4.32 -3.40
N HIS A 24 17.64 -5.02 -3.65
CA HIS A 24 18.92 -4.45 -4.07
C HIS A 24 18.81 -3.64 -5.37
N LEU A 25 18.72 -2.32 -5.22
CA LEU A 25 18.71 -1.34 -6.30
C LEU A 25 20.10 -1.25 -6.96
N LYS A 26 20.26 -1.78 -8.18
CA LYS A 26 21.37 -1.37 -9.05
C LYS A 26 21.10 0.06 -9.51
N ARG A 27 22.00 0.97 -9.13
CA ARG A 27 21.85 2.42 -9.26
C ARG A 27 22.28 2.90 -10.65
N THR A 28 21.33 3.06 -11.57
CA THR A 28 21.51 3.78 -12.85
C THR A 28 20.78 5.12 -12.75
N GLY A 29 21.50 6.23 -12.54
CA GLY A 29 20.89 7.54 -12.22
C GLY A 29 20.07 8.16 -13.35
N GLY A 30 18.85 8.63 -13.02
CA GLY A 30 17.95 9.41 -13.86
C GLY A 30 16.52 9.48 -13.28
N ALA A 31 15.66 10.41 -13.70
CA ALA A 31 14.25 10.48 -13.25
C ALA A 31 13.48 9.18 -13.54
N SER A 32 13.80 8.51 -14.65
CA SER A 32 13.30 7.18 -15.00
C SER A 32 13.71 6.10 -13.98
N SER A 33 14.86 6.27 -13.32
CA SER A 33 15.32 5.37 -12.26
C SER A 33 14.60 5.59 -10.93
N VAL A 34 14.22 6.83 -10.59
CA VAL A 34 13.41 7.10 -9.39
C VAL A 34 12.02 6.51 -9.54
N LYS A 35 11.39 6.68 -10.72
CA LYS A 35 10.09 6.08 -11.01
C LYS A 35 10.14 4.56 -10.95
N ALA A 36 11.17 3.93 -11.51
CA ALA A 36 11.37 2.48 -11.41
C ALA A 36 11.58 2.01 -9.97
N MET A 37 12.37 2.76 -9.18
CA MET A 37 12.59 2.46 -7.76
C MET A 37 11.28 2.52 -6.96
N LEU A 38 10.46 3.57 -7.14
CA LEU A 38 9.17 3.68 -6.47
C LEU A 38 8.21 2.56 -6.88
N LEU A 39 8.19 2.19 -8.15
CA LEU A 39 7.35 1.09 -8.63
C LEU A 39 7.74 -0.23 -7.96
N GLU A 40 9.04 -0.52 -7.91
CA GLU A 40 9.56 -1.72 -7.26
C GLU A 40 9.30 -1.71 -5.75
N TRP A 41 9.44 -0.56 -5.11
CA TRP A 41 9.09 -0.40 -3.70
C TRP A 41 7.61 -0.69 -3.43
N CYS A 42 6.69 -0.17 -4.26
CA CYS A 42 5.27 -0.46 -4.12
C CYS A 42 5.01 -1.97 -4.22
N ARG A 43 5.55 -2.63 -5.27
CA ARG A 43 5.44 -4.09 -5.46
C ARG A 43 5.95 -4.88 -4.27
N ALA A 44 7.10 -4.51 -3.74
CA ALA A 44 7.70 -5.20 -2.60
C ALA A 44 6.83 -5.06 -1.34
N ARG A 45 6.19 -3.90 -1.13
CA ARG A 45 5.33 -3.63 0.03
C ARG A 45 3.95 -4.27 -0.07
N THR A 46 3.41 -4.41 -1.29
CA THR A 46 2.09 -5.01 -1.52
C THR A 46 2.17 -6.51 -1.88
N ARG A 47 3.33 -7.14 -1.72
CA ARG A 47 3.50 -8.57 -2.01
C ARG A 47 2.63 -9.41 -1.05
N GLY A 48 1.78 -10.26 -1.64
CA GLY A 48 0.88 -11.16 -0.89
C GLY A 48 -0.51 -10.60 -0.62
N TYR A 49 -0.79 -9.34 -1.00
CA TYR A 49 -2.14 -8.80 -0.97
C TYR A 49 -2.95 -9.34 -2.14
N GLN A 50 -4.17 -9.78 -1.85
CA GLN A 50 -5.10 -10.26 -2.87
C GLN A 50 -5.56 -9.11 -3.77
N HIS A 51 -5.79 -9.42 -5.05
CA HIS A 51 -6.29 -8.48 -6.06
C HIS A 51 -5.39 -7.26 -6.35
N VAL A 52 -4.13 -7.29 -5.92
CA VAL A 52 -3.16 -6.20 -6.16
C VAL A 52 -1.98 -6.71 -6.98
N ASP A 53 -1.85 -6.18 -8.20
CA ASP A 53 -0.68 -6.33 -9.04
C ASP A 53 -0.26 -4.98 -9.64
N ILE A 54 0.76 -4.37 -9.02
CA ILE A 54 1.23 -3.03 -9.38
C ILE A 54 2.20 -3.13 -10.55
N GLN A 55 1.71 -2.90 -11.77
CA GLN A 55 2.53 -2.93 -12.98
C GLN A 55 2.92 -1.54 -13.49
N ASN A 56 2.16 -0.52 -13.09
CA ASN A 56 2.30 0.85 -13.55
C ASN A 56 1.77 1.82 -12.48
N PHE A 57 1.80 3.11 -12.77
CA PHE A 57 1.18 4.16 -11.94
C PHE A 57 -0.17 4.61 -12.53
N SER A 58 -0.88 3.78 -13.30
CA SER A 58 -2.19 4.14 -13.86
C SER A 58 -3.22 3.06 -13.53
N GLY A 59 -3.53 2.17 -14.48
CA GLY A 59 -4.59 1.18 -14.37
C GLY A 59 -4.49 0.25 -13.14
N SER A 60 -3.27 -0.06 -12.68
CA SER A 60 -3.06 -0.86 -11.46
C SER A 60 -3.63 -0.24 -10.18
N TRP A 61 -3.94 1.06 -10.20
CA TRP A 61 -4.44 1.81 -9.04
C TRP A 61 -5.93 2.12 -9.12
N GLY A 62 -6.59 1.76 -10.23
CA GLY A 62 -7.98 2.16 -10.52
C GLY A 62 -9.02 1.60 -9.55
N SER A 63 -8.75 0.46 -8.91
CA SER A 63 -9.66 -0.16 -7.91
C SER A 63 -9.56 0.46 -6.51
N GLY A 64 -8.52 1.25 -6.24
CA GLY A 64 -8.20 1.76 -4.90
C GLY A 64 -7.53 0.73 -3.97
N LEU A 65 -7.56 -0.56 -4.30
CA LEU A 65 -6.94 -1.61 -3.48
C LEU A 65 -5.42 -1.49 -3.39
N ALA A 66 -4.75 -1.03 -4.45
CA ALA A 66 -3.31 -0.80 -4.41
C ALA A 66 -2.91 0.25 -3.35
N PHE A 67 -3.71 1.31 -3.19
CA PHE A 67 -3.50 2.29 -2.12
C PHE A 67 -3.77 1.68 -0.74
N CYS A 68 -4.89 0.96 -0.58
CA CYS A 68 -5.24 0.29 0.67
C CYS A 68 -4.13 -0.68 1.11
N ALA A 69 -3.65 -1.54 0.20
CA ALA A 69 -2.60 -2.51 0.46
C ALA A 69 -1.29 -1.83 0.88
N LEU A 70 -0.91 -0.76 0.18
CA LEU A 70 0.32 -0.03 0.49
C LEU A 70 0.27 0.59 1.89
N ILE A 71 -0.84 1.23 2.25
CA ILE A 71 -1.01 1.87 3.56
C ILE A 71 -1.11 0.82 4.67
N HIS A 72 -1.92 -0.23 4.47
CA HIS A 72 -2.06 -1.34 5.40
C HIS A 72 -0.73 -2.05 5.68
N SER A 73 0.20 -2.07 4.71
CA SER A 73 1.55 -2.60 4.94
C SER A 73 2.33 -1.87 6.04
N PHE A 74 2.01 -0.61 6.31
CA PHE A 74 2.61 0.20 7.38
C PHE A 74 1.73 0.25 8.63
N PHE A 75 0.41 0.23 8.44
CA PHE A 75 -0.58 0.35 9.51
C PHE A 75 -1.60 -0.79 9.41
N PRO A 76 -1.22 -2.03 9.75
CA PRO A 76 -2.11 -3.19 9.62
C PRO A 76 -3.33 -3.10 10.54
N ASP A 77 -3.24 -2.32 11.61
CA ASP A 77 -4.34 -2.12 12.57
C ASP A 77 -5.29 -0.97 12.17
N ALA A 78 -5.07 -0.32 11.02
CA ALA A 78 -5.89 0.82 10.60
C ALA A 78 -7.27 0.40 10.07
N PHE A 79 -7.35 -0.73 9.37
CA PHE A 79 -8.59 -1.29 8.81
C PHE A 79 -8.37 -2.74 8.40
N ASP A 80 -9.44 -3.51 8.23
CA ASP A 80 -9.36 -4.89 7.72
C ASP A 80 -9.26 -4.88 6.19
N TYR A 81 -8.08 -5.20 5.65
CA TYR A 81 -7.91 -5.33 4.20
C TYR A 81 -8.70 -6.51 3.63
N GLY A 82 -8.91 -7.59 4.40
CA GLY A 82 -9.55 -8.81 3.94
C GLY A 82 -11.03 -8.65 3.59
N SER A 83 -11.67 -7.59 4.09
CA SER A 83 -13.06 -7.25 3.78
C SER A 83 -13.22 -6.32 2.58
N LEU A 84 -12.12 -5.88 1.93
CA LEU A 84 -12.17 -4.91 0.84
C LEU A 84 -12.35 -5.60 -0.52
N GLU A 85 -13.31 -5.11 -1.30
CA GLU A 85 -13.62 -5.64 -2.62
C GLU A 85 -13.19 -4.67 -3.74
N PRO A 86 -12.73 -5.18 -4.90
CA PRO A 86 -12.25 -4.35 -6.00
C PRO A 86 -13.35 -3.50 -6.66
N HIS A 87 -14.62 -3.87 -6.51
CA HIS A 87 -15.75 -3.11 -7.03
C HIS A 87 -16.09 -1.88 -6.17
N ASP A 88 -15.72 -1.86 -4.89
CA ASP A 88 -16.02 -0.78 -3.95
C ASP A 88 -15.00 0.36 -4.03
N ARG A 89 -14.72 0.81 -5.26
CA ARG A 89 -13.70 1.82 -5.58
C ARG A 89 -13.80 3.05 -4.69
N ARG A 90 -15.01 3.59 -4.51
CA ARG A 90 -15.26 4.80 -3.72
C ARG A 90 -14.81 4.61 -2.27
N HIS A 91 -15.20 3.49 -1.68
CA HIS A 91 -14.83 3.14 -0.31
C HIS A 91 -13.31 2.95 -0.20
N ASN A 92 -12.71 2.19 -1.11
CA ASN A 92 -11.27 1.92 -1.13
C ASN A 92 -10.44 3.21 -1.20
N PHE A 93 -10.77 4.13 -2.12
CA PHE A 93 -10.06 5.41 -2.23
C PHE A 93 -10.24 6.28 -1.00
N ALA A 94 -11.48 6.43 -0.50
CA ALA A 94 -11.76 7.24 0.68
C ALA A 94 -11.03 6.72 1.92
N LEU A 95 -11.09 5.40 2.16
CA LEU A 95 -10.43 4.75 3.28
C LEU A 95 -8.92 4.92 3.22
N ALA A 96 -8.32 4.68 2.05
CA ALA A 96 -6.90 4.85 1.84
C ALA A 96 -6.46 6.30 2.11
N PHE A 97 -7.08 7.28 1.45
CA PHE A 97 -6.64 8.67 1.57
C PHE A 97 -6.83 9.22 2.98
N ALA A 98 -7.96 8.92 3.63
CA ALA A 98 -8.19 9.32 5.03
C ALA A 98 -7.16 8.69 5.98
N THR A 99 -6.85 7.40 5.81
CA THR A 99 -5.85 6.72 6.65
C THR A 99 -4.45 7.29 6.42
N ALA A 100 -4.08 7.60 5.17
CA ALA A 100 -2.79 8.18 4.84
C ALA A 100 -2.63 9.58 5.45
N GLU A 101 -3.67 10.40 5.43
CA GLU A 101 -3.67 11.70 6.08
C GLU A 101 -3.51 11.56 7.60
N GLU A 102 -4.36 10.75 8.25
CA GLU A 102 -4.36 10.58 9.72
C GLU A 102 -3.05 9.96 10.25
N ARG A 103 -2.56 8.89 9.61
CA ARG A 103 -1.42 8.10 10.12
C ARG A 103 -0.09 8.58 9.58
N ALA A 104 -0.04 8.93 8.29
CA ALA A 104 1.19 9.27 7.60
C ALA A 104 1.41 10.76 7.40
N ASP A 105 0.45 11.65 7.73
CA ASP A 105 0.56 13.09 7.46
C ASP A 105 0.82 13.35 5.97
N CYS A 106 0.17 12.56 5.11
CA CYS A 106 0.28 12.68 3.67
C CYS A 106 -0.75 13.67 3.16
N ALA A 107 -0.30 14.69 2.40
CA ALA A 107 -1.21 15.67 1.81
C ALA A 107 -2.20 15.02 0.83
N PRO A 108 -3.49 15.41 0.84
CA PRO A 108 -4.49 14.88 -0.07
C PRO A 108 -4.36 15.50 -1.47
N LEU A 109 -3.42 15.00 -2.27
CA LEU A 109 -3.19 15.50 -3.65
C LEU A 109 -4.18 14.94 -4.69
N LEU A 110 -4.99 13.95 -4.30
CA LEU A 110 -5.98 13.30 -5.16
C LEU A 110 -7.35 13.34 -4.50
N GLU A 111 -8.37 13.70 -5.27
CA GLU A 111 -9.76 13.64 -4.82
C GLU A 111 -10.41 12.31 -5.24
N VAL A 112 -11.25 11.77 -4.36
CA VAL A 112 -11.95 10.50 -4.61
C VAL A 112 -12.82 10.59 -5.86
N GLU A 113 -13.56 11.69 -6.04
CA GLU A 113 -14.44 11.87 -7.20
C GLU A 113 -13.67 11.82 -8.53
N ASP A 114 -12.51 12.46 -8.60
CA ASP A 114 -11.69 12.47 -9.82
C ASP A 114 -11.15 11.08 -10.17
N MET A 115 -10.78 10.29 -9.15
CA MET A 115 -10.35 8.91 -9.35
C MET A 115 -11.49 7.99 -9.78
N LEU A 116 -12.75 8.31 -9.41
CA LEU A 116 -13.92 7.54 -9.82
C LEU A 116 -14.36 7.85 -11.25
N ARG A 117 -14.28 9.12 -11.66
CA ARG A 117 -14.68 9.58 -13.00
C ARG A 117 -13.87 8.91 -14.11
N LEU A 118 -12.61 8.58 -13.84
CA LEU A 118 -11.73 7.90 -14.79
C LEU A 118 -11.62 6.42 -14.43
N THR A 119 -11.86 5.53 -15.40
CA THR A 119 -11.60 4.09 -15.23
C THR A 119 -10.10 3.82 -15.07
N VAL A 120 -9.27 4.64 -15.73
CA VAL A 120 -7.80 4.58 -15.66
C VAL A 120 -7.30 5.94 -15.20
N PRO A 121 -6.71 6.06 -14.00
CA PRO A 121 -6.21 7.34 -13.51
C PRO A 121 -4.95 7.79 -14.26
N ASP A 122 -4.70 9.10 -14.28
CA ASP A 122 -3.51 9.67 -14.90
C ASP A 122 -2.23 9.23 -14.18
N ALA A 123 -1.25 8.79 -14.97
CA ALA A 123 -0.03 8.21 -14.42
C ALA A 123 0.85 9.20 -13.65
N LYS A 124 0.78 10.49 -13.99
CA LYS A 124 1.55 11.55 -13.34
C LYS A 124 0.91 11.93 -12.00
N CYS A 125 -0.42 11.98 -11.93
CA CYS A 125 -1.15 12.23 -10.70
C CYS A 125 -0.87 11.14 -9.65
N ILE A 126 -1.03 9.86 -10.02
CA ILE A 126 -0.75 8.73 -9.12
C ILE A 126 0.72 8.71 -8.71
N TYR A 127 1.64 8.89 -9.66
CA TYR A 127 3.07 8.93 -9.35
C TYR A 127 3.41 10.04 -8.34
N THR A 128 2.87 11.24 -8.52
CA THR A 128 3.09 12.37 -7.62
C THR A 128 2.57 12.07 -6.22
N TYR A 129 1.37 11.50 -6.12
CA TYR A 129 0.79 11.11 -4.83
C TYR A 129 1.63 10.02 -4.13
N VAL A 130 2.03 8.97 -4.84
CA VAL A 130 2.86 7.90 -4.26
C VAL A 130 4.24 8.42 -3.83
N GLN A 131 4.83 9.34 -4.60
CA GLN A 131 6.08 10.00 -4.24
C GLN A 131 5.93 10.81 -2.94
N GLU A 132 4.82 11.53 -2.78
CA GLU A 132 4.52 12.29 -1.57
C GLU A 132 4.29 11.37 -0.36
N LEU A 133 3.50 10.30 -0.52
CA LEU A 133 3.28 9.30 0.52
C LEU A 133 4.61 8.67 0.99
N TYR A 134 5.48 8.32 0.04
CA TYR A 134 6.82 7.82 0.35
C TYR A 134 7.62 8.84 1.18
N ARG A 135 7.59 10.13 0.80
CA ARG A 135 8.26 11.21 1.52
C ARG A 135 7.75 11.36 2.94
N SER A 136 6.44 11.36 3.15
CA SER A 136 5.82 11.47 4.48
C SER A 136 6.16 10.26 5.37
N LEU A 137 6.14 9.05 4.82
CA LEU A 137 6.55 7.84 5.54
C LEU A 137 8.04 7.84 5.92
N VAL A 138 8.92 8.36 5.05
CA VAL A 138 10.34 8.55 5.37
C VAL A 138 10.51 9.58 6.48
N ALA A 139 9.78 10.70 6.42
CA ALA A 139 9.84 11.75 7.44
C ALA A 139 9.42 11.23 8.83
N LYS A 140 8.45 10.31 8.88
CA LYS A 140 8.04 9.61 10.11
C LYS A 140 8.97 8.46 10.53
N GLY A 141 10.01 8.15 9.76
CA GLY A 141 10.95 7.07 10.05
C GLY A 141 10.41 5.66 9.79
N LEU A 142 9.25 5.53 9.13
CA LEU A 142 8.62 4.25 8.80
C LEU A 142 9.29 3.56 7.60
N VAL A 143 9.96 4.34 6.74
CA VAL A 143 10.77 3.84 5.64
C VAL A 143 12.25 4.13 5.94
N LYS A 144 13.03 3.07 6.13
CA LYS A 144 14.47 3.17 6.36
C LYS A 144 15.19 3.47 5.04
N THR A 145 15.53 4.74 4.83
CA THR A 145 16.49 5.13 3.79
C THR A 145 17.90 4.97 4.36
N LYS A 146 18.81 4.34 3.62
CA LYS A 146 20.20 4.14 4.08
C LYS A 146 20.85 5.52 4.19
N LYS A 147 21.08 6.01 5.42
CA LYS A 147 21.97 7.17 5.65
C LYS A 147 23.32 6.82 5.02
N ARG A 148 23.76 7.64 4.05
CA ARG A 148 25.12 7.58 3.53
C ARG A 148 26.08 8.11 4.57
#